data_AF-A0A7Y0R298-F1
#
_entry.id   AF-A0A7Y0R298-F1
#
_cell.length_a   1.000
_cell.length_b   1.000
_cell.length_c   1.000
_cell.angle_alpha   90.00
_cell.angle_beta   90.00
_cell.angle_gamma   90.00
#
_symmetry.space_group_name_H-M   'P 1'
#
loop_
_entity.id
_entity.type
_entity.pdbx_description
1 polymer ?
#
loop_
_entity_poly.entity_id
_entity_poly.type
_entity_poly.pdbx_seq_one_letter_code
_entity_poly.pdbx_strand_id
1 'polypeptide(L)'
;MYFWDVQSLKNDIRANKLSEKDKFLYMFLSIAFVTIGIELISISPLEPQNVWDAVESVSYILIVLFGTYWAYKANGSEHGTDFLGRYFSISFVVSVRFCTLLIPISVFLLAYYMTVMPEDGIVVSSSVDVLPF
;
A
#
# COMPACT_ATOMS: atom_id res chain seq x y z
N MET A 1 11.38 -4.90 21.63
CA MET A 1 10.16 -5.22 20.86
C MET A 1 9.60 -6.57 21.30
N TYR A 2 8.32 -6.60 21.66
CA TYR A 2 7.52 -7.77 22.01
C TYR A 2 6.59 -8.18 20.85
N PHE A 3 6.53 -9.48 20.53
CA PHE A 3 5.67 -10.02 19.46
C PHE A 3 4.39 -10.69 19.98
N TRP A 4 4.37 -11.07 21.26
CA TRP A 4 3.27 -11.85 21.84
C TRP A 4 2.81 -11.30 23.20
N ASP A 5 3.74 -10.81 24.02
CA ASP A 5 3.43 -10.27 25.35
C ASP A 5 2.95 -8.81 25.31
N VAL A 6 1.63 -8.65 25.22
CA VAL A 6 0.96 -7.34 25.25
C VAL A 6 1.09 -6.66 26.61
N GLN A 7 1.22 -7.41 27.71
CA GLN A 7 1.26 -6.82 29.05
C GLN A 7 2.58 -6.09 29.29
N SER A 8 3.70 -6.72 28.91
CA SER A 8 5.03 -6.08 28.96
C SER A 8 5.09 -4.86 28.03
N LEU A 9 4.56 -4.97 26.81
CA LEU A 9 4.47 -3.84 25.88
C LEU A 9 3.69 -2.66 26.47
N LYS A 10 2.52 -2.91 27.07
CA LYS A 10 1.70 -1.85 27.69
C LYS A 10 2.43 -1.15 28.83
N ASN A 11 3.18 -1.90 29.64
CA ASN A 11 3.97 -1.31 30.72
C ASN A 11 5.08 -0.40 30.18
N ASP A 12 5.78 -0.81 29.12
CA ASP A 12 6.83 0.00 28.49
C ASP A 12 6.29 1.24 27.76
N ILE A 13 5.12 1.14 27.12
CA ILE A 13 4.42 2.30 26.55
C ILE A 13 4.08 3.31 27.65
N ARG A 14 3.49 2.86 28.76
CA ARG A 14 3.13 3.73 29.90
C ARG A 14 4.35 4.39 30.53
N ALA A 15 5.47 3.70 30.56
CA ALA A 15 6.73 4.21 31.06
C ALA A 15 7.51 5.05 30.03
N ASN A 16 6.94 5.30 28.84
CA ASN A 16 7.56 6.02 27.73
C ASN A 16 8.96 5.47 27.34
N LYS A 17 9.12 4.14 27.38
CA LYS A 17 10.39 3.45 27.12
C LYS A 17 10.59 3.05 25.67
N LEU A 18 9.60 3.24 24.81
CA LEU A 18 9.72 2.90 23.39
C LEU A 18 10.55 3.96 22.66
N SER A 19 11.65 3.51 22.05
CA SER A 19 12.44 4.34 21.14
C SER A 19 11.65 4.63 19.85
N GLU A 20 12.06 5.64 19.08
CA GLU A 20 11.47 5.89 17.76
C GLU A 20 11.65 4.69 16.82
N LYS A 21 12.76 3.97 16.95
CA LYS A 21 13.00 2.72 16.22
C LYS A 21 11.97 1.64 16.57
N ASP A 22 11.68 1.45 17.86
CA ASP A 22 10.68 0.47 18.29
C ASP A 22 9.30 0.82 17.74
N LYS A 23 8.90 2.10 17.84
CA LYS A 23 7.62 2.57 17.31
C LYS A 23 7.53 2.38 15.80
N PHE A 24 8.61 2.69 15.07
CA PHE A 24 8.71 2.44 13.64
C PHE A 24 8.55 0.96 13.31
N LEU A 25 9.29 0.06 13.97
CA LEU A 25 9.23 -1.38 13.68
C LEU A 25 7.85 -1.97 13.92
N TYR A 26 7.18 -1.58 15.02
CA TYR A 26 5.80 -1.97 15.27
C TYR A 26 4.87 -1.55 14.14
N MET A 27 4.91 -0.27 13.77
CA MET A 27 4.07 0.26 12.69
C MET A 27 4.40 -0.37 11.34
N PHE A 28 5.69 -0.50 10.99
CA PHE A 28 6.17 -1.05 9.73
C PHE A 28 5.72 -2.50 9.53
N LEU A 29 5.84 -3.33 10.57
CA LEU A 29 5.38 -4.70 10.53
C LEU A 29 3.85 -4.79 10.47
N SER A 30 3.13 -3.91 11.18
CA SER A 30 1.67 -3.83 11.05
C SER A 30 1.24 -3.49 9.62
N ILE A 31 1.88 -2.50 8.98
CA ILE A 31 1.63 -2.18 7.57
C ILE A 31 1.96 -3.38 6.69
N ALA A 32 3.11 -4.02 6.88
CA ALA A 32 3.50 -5.19 6.10
C ALA A 32 2.45 -6.31 6.18
N PHE A 33 1.98 -6.66 7.39
CA PHE A 33 0.95 -7.68 7.57
C PHE A 33 -0.37 -7.29 6.90
N VAL A 34 -0.81 -6.04 7.03
CA VAL A 34 -2.05 -5.57 6.39
C VAL A 34 -1.92 -5.59 4.88
N THR A 35 -0.84 -5.05 4.32
CA THR A 35 -0.61 -5.00 2.87
C THR A 35 -0.54 -6.40 2.27
N ILE A 36 0.22 -7.33 2.89
CA ILE A 36 0.28 -8.72 2.43
C ILE A 36 -1.08 -9.41 2.58
N GLY A 37 -1.78 -9.17 3.69
CA GLY A 37 -3.11 -9.74 3.93
C GLY A 37 -4.14 -9.30 2.88
N ILE A 38 -4.11 -8.03 2.46
CA ILE A 38 -4.96 -7.52 1.39
C ILE A 38 -4.65 -8.23 0.07
N GLU A 39 -3.38 -8.32 -0.32
CA GLU A 39 -2.98 -8.97 -1.57
C GLU A 39 -3.35 -10.46 -1.60
N LEU A 40 -3.21 -11.16 -0.46
CA LEU A 40 -3.63 -12.57 -0.36
C LEU A 40 -5.13 -12.76 -0.57
N ILE A 41 -5.96 -11.78 -0.19
CA ILE A 41 -7.40 -11.80 -0.46
C ILE A 41 -7.68 -11.52 -1.93
N SER A 42 -6.92 -10.61 -2.55
CA SER A 42 -7.05 -10.25 -3.97
C SER A 42 -6.70 -11.41 -4.92
N ILE A 43 -5.87 -12.37 -4.48
CA ILE A 43 -5.47 -13.56 -5.25
C ILE A 43 -6.58 -14.66 -5.28
N SER A 44 -7.83 -14.30 -5.00
CA SER A 44 -8.97 -15.22 -5.01
C SER A 44 -9.08 -15.99 -6.34
N PRO A 45 -9.27 -17.32 -6.33
CA PRO A 45 -9.22 -18.18 -7.53
C PRO A 45 -10.45 -18.05 -8.45
N LEU A 46 -11.23 -16.97 -8.32
CA LEU A 46 -12.46 -16.75 -9.09
C LEU A 46 -12.18 -16.36 -10.55
N GLU A 47 -10.98 -15.85 -10.84
CA GLU A 47 -10.55 -15.49 -12.20
C GLU A 47 -9.17 -16.10 -12.54
N PRO A 48 -8.92 -16.44 -13.81
CA PRO A 48 -7.61 -16.91 -14.26
C PRO A 48 -6.56 -15.81 -14.06
N GLN A 49 -5.57 -16.06 -13.21
CA GLN A 49 -4.47 -15.12 -13.01
C GLN A 49 -3.45 -15.18 -14.16
N ASN A 50 -2.99 -14.00 -14.56
CA ASN A 50 -1.90 -13.83 -15.50
C ASN A 50 -0.65 -13.30 -14.77
N VAL A 51 0.48 -13.22 -15.49
CA VAL A 51 1.77 -12.79 -14.91
C VAL A 51 1.74 -11.33 -14.44
N TRP A 52 0.95 -10.47 -15.08
CA TRP A 52 0.82 -9.06 -14.70
C TRP A 52 0.13 -8.88 -13.35
N ASP A 53 -0.83 -9.73 -13.00
CA ASP A 53 -1.48 -9.68 -11.68
C ASP A 53 -0.46 -9.94 -10.56
N ALA A 54 0.46 -10.88 -10.78
CA ALA A 54 1.54 -11.16 -9.85
C ALA A 54 2.56 -9.99 -9.78
N VAL A 55 2.91 -9.40 -10.92
CA VAL A 55 3.80 -8.23 -10.98
C VAL A 55 3.19 -7.04 -10.26
N GLU A 56 1.90 -6.77 -10.46
CA GLU A 56 1.15 -5.71 -9.80
C GLU A 56 1.14 -5.92 -8.28
N SER A 57 0.75 -7.11 -7.84
CA SER A 57 0.69 -7.47 -6.42
C SER A 57 2.04 -7.31 -5.71
N VAL A 58 3.12 -7.84 -6.30
CA VAL A 58 4.47 -7.70 -5.76
C VAL A 58 4.91 -6.25 -5.76
N SER A 59 4.65 -5.51 -6.84
CA SER A 59 5.02 -4.09 -6.95
C SER A 59 4.31 -3.26 -5.89
N TYR A 60 3.02 -3.50 -5.64
CA TYR A 60 2.26 -2.82 -4.61
C TYR A 60 2.88 -3.00 -3.23
N ILE A 61 3.18 -4.25 -2.84
CA ILE A 61 3.85 -4.54 -1.56
C ILE A 61 5.19 -3.82 -1.47
N LEU A 62 6.03 -3.91 -2.50
CA LEU A 62 7.36 -3.29 -2.50
C LEU A 62 7.27 -1.76 -2.41
N ILE A 63 6.34 -1.13 -3.13
CA ILE A 63 6.13 0.33 -3.09
C ILE A 63 5.75 0.78 -1.68
N VAL A 64 4.80 0.10 -1.03
CA VAL A 64 4.36 0.46 0.33
C VAL A 64 5.51 0.30 1.34
N LEU A 65 6.22 -0.84 1.29
CA LEU A 65 7.30 -1.12 2.24
C LEU A 65 8.51 -0.20 2.02
N PHE A 66 8.98 -0.06 0.78
CA PHE A 66 10.10 0.83 0.51
C PHE A 66 9.74 2.29 0.74
N GLY A 67 8.57 2.75 0.31
CA GLY A 67 8.11 4.12 0.56
C GLY A 67 8.07 4.45 2.06
N THR A 68 7.53 3.54 2.87
CA THR A 68 7.48 3.71 4.33
C THR A 68 8.88 3.69 4.96
N TYR A 69 9.77 2.79 4.53
CA TYR A 69 11.15 2.75 5.01
C TYR A 69 11.95 4.01 4.63
N TRP A 70 11.80 4.49 3.39
CA TRP A 70 12.45 5.71 2.94
C TRP A 70 11.92 6.95 3.66
N ALA A 71 10.63 7.01 3.96
CA ALA A 71 10.06 8.06 4.81
C ALA A 71 10.67 8.04 6.23
N TYR A 72 10.87 6.86 6.82
CA TYR A 72 11.55 6.72 8.12
C TYR A 72 13.00 7.19 8.06
N LYS A 73 13.73 6.81 7.01
CA LYS A 73 15.10 7.27 6.78
C LYS A 73 15.18 8.79 6.61
N ALA A 74 14.24 9.37 5.85
CA ALA A 74 14.15 10.82 5.65
C ALA A 74 13.81 11.59 6.93
N ASN A 75 13.11 10.96 7.88
CA ASN A 75 12.84 11.56 9.19
C ASN A 75 14.04 11.51 10.15
N GLY A 76 15.21 11.01 9.72
CA GLY A 76 16.40 10.88 10.57
C GLY A 76 16.52 9.54 11.29
N SER A 77 15.73 8.53 10.87
CA SER A 77 15.72 7.17 11.40
C SER A 77 15.62 7.11 12.93
N GLU A 78 16.57 6.45 13.61
CA GLU A 78 16.57 6.25 15.06
C GLU A 78 16.80 7.55 15.84
N HIS A 79 17.38 8.57 15.18
CA HIS A 79 17.63 9.90 15.73
C HIS A 79 16.54 10.91 15.33
N GLY A 80 15.56 10.46 14.55
CA GLY A 80 14.39 11.25 14.21
C GLY A 80 13.53 11.54 15.42
N THR A 81 12.54 12.40 15.23
CA THR A 81 11.55 12.71 16.26
C THR A 81 10.16 12.59 15.69
N ASP A 82 9.25 11.99 16.46
CA ASP A 82 7.83 11.91 16.15
C ASP A 82 7.54 11.37 14.74
N PHE A 83 8.14 10.22 14.41
CA PHE A 83 7.98 9.66 13.06
C PHE A 83 6.52 9.34 12.75
N LEU A 84 5.80 8.70 13.68
CA LEU A 84 4.42 8.28 13.44
C LEU A 84 3.49 9.48 13.26
N GLY A 85 3.61 10.51 14.10
CA GLY A 85 2.79 11.72 13.99
C GLY A 85 2.99 12.40 12.64
N ARG A 86 4.24 12.56 12.21
CA ARG A 86 4.59 13.12 10.89
C ARG A 86 4.15 12.23 9.75
N TYR A 87 4.38 10.93 9.83
CA TYR A 87 4.02 9.96 8.81
C TYR A 87 2.53 10.02 8.49
N PHE A 88 1.65 9.88 9.48
CA PHE A 88 0.21 9.91 9.25
C PHE A 88 -0.29 11.29 8.80
N SER A 89 0.20 12.37 9.40
CA SER A 89 -0.22 13.72 9.05
C SER A 89 0.16 14.11 7.62
N ILE A 90 1.41 13.83 7.22
CA ILE A 90 1.88 14.10 5.86
C ILE A 90 1.19 13.17 4.86
N SER A 91 1.08 11.88 5.18
CA SER A 91 0.41 10.91 4.30
C SER A 91 -1.03 11.31 4.02
N PHE A 92 -1.78 11.80 5.01
CA PHE A 92 -3.13 12.30 4.80
C PHE A 92 -3.17 13.42 3.75
N VAL A 93 -2.31 14.45 3.88
CA VAL A 93 -2.28 15.57 2.92
C VAL A 93 -1.85 15.10 1.54
N VAL A 94 -0.85 14.22 1.45
CA VAL A 94 -0.39 13.65 0.17
C VAL A 94 -1.51 12.84 -0.48
N SER A 95 -2.21 12.01 0.27
CA SER A 95 -3.35 11.23 -0.23
C SER A 95 -4.46 12.12 -0.76
N VAL A 96 -4.80 13.22 -0.07
CA VAL A 96 -5.81 14.17 -0.57
C VAL A 96 -5.38 14.79 -1.91
N ARG A 97 -4.10 15.19 -2.04
CA ARG A 97 -3.56 15.71 -3.30
C ARG A 97 -3.60 14.67 -4.40
N PHE A 98 -3.21 13.44 -4.11
CA PHE A 98 -3.26 12.32 -5.04
C PHE A 98 -4.69 12.02 -5.48
N CYS A 99 -5.65 11.94 -4.56
CA CYS A 99 -7.06 11.72 -4.89
C CYS A 99 -7.62 12.83 -5.78
N THR A 100 -7.24 14.09 -5.51
CA THR A 100 -7.70 15.24 -6.33
C THR A 100 -7.22 15.14 -7.78
N LEU A 101 -6.05 14.52 -8.02
CA LEU A 101 -5.53 14.29 -9.37
C LEU A 101 -6.07 12.99 -9.99
N LEU A 102 -6.12 11.91 -9.21
CA LEU A 102 -6.53 10.59 -9.70
C LEU A 102 -8.03 10.52 -10.01
N ILE A 103 -8.90 11.11 -9.17
CA ILE A 103 -10.35 11.01 -9.37
C ILE A 103 -10.76 11.57 -10.75
N PRO A 104 -10.36 12.78 -11.18
CA PRO A 104 -10.70 13.28 -12.51
C PRO A 104 -10.16 12.39 -13.64
N ILE A 105 -8.94 11.87 -13.50
CA ILE A 105 -8.33 10.97 -14.49
C ILE A 105 -9.15 9.69 -14.60
N SER A 106 -9.50 9.06 -13.47
CA SER A 106 -10.31 7.85 -13.44
C SER A 106 -11.72 8.09 -14.00
N VAL A 107 -12.35 9.22 -13.68
CA VAL A 107 -13.67 9.59 -14.23
C VAL A 107 -13.59 9.78 -15.75
N PHE A 108 -12.54 10.45 -16.24
CA PHE A 108 -12.33 10.64 -17.67
C PHE A 108 -12.10 9.31 -18.40
N LEU A 109 -11.23 8.46 -17.87
CA LEU A 109 -10.95 7.14 -18.43
C LEU A 109 -12.20 6.25 -18.45
N LEU A 110 -12.99 6.28 -17.37
CA LEU A 110 -14.26 5.56 -17.31
C LEU A 110 -15.24 6.10 -18.36
N ALA A 111 -15.40 7.42 -18.48
CA ALA A 111 -16.27 8.01 -19.50
C ALA A 111 -15.83 7.62 -20.91
N TYR A 112 -14.54 7.67 -21.20
CA TYR A 112 -13.97 7.22 -22.47
C TYR A 112 -14.28 5.74 -22.74
N TYR A 113 -14.02 4.86 -21.77
CA TYR A 113 -14.33 3.43 -21.87
C TYR A 113 -15.79 3.17 -22.25
N MET A 114 -16.73 3.86 -21.61
CA MET A 114 -18.17 3.73 -21.88
C MET A 114 -18.57 4.21 -23.29
N THR A 115 -17.79 5.10 -23.92
CA THR A 115 -18.06 5.55 -25.30
C THR A 115 -17.47 4.65 -26.37
N VAL A 116 -16.39 3.92 -26.05
CA VAL A 116 -15.61 3.14 -27.02
C VAL A 116 -16.00 1.66 -26.99
N MET A 117 -16.39 1.13 -25.83
CA MET A 117 -16.75 -0.29 -25.72
C MET A 117 -18.20 -0.54 -26.16
N PRO A 118 -18.45 -1.43 -27.15
CA PRO A 118 -19.80 -1.79 -27.56
C PRO A 118 -20.49 -2.66 -26.49
N GLU A 119 -21.78 -2.42 -26.23
CA GLU A 119 -22.56 -3.10 -25.18
C GLU A 119 -22.61 -4.64 -25.30
N ASP A 120 -22.40 -5.19 -26.50
CA ASP A 120 -22.67 -6.60 -26.82
C ASP A 120 -21.46 -7.41 -27.33
N GLY A 121 -20.25 -6.83 -27.32
CA GLY A 121 -19.06 -7.51 -27.82
C GLY A 121 -18.44 -8.44 -26.78
N ILE A 122 -18.50 -9.77 -26.98
CA ILE A 122 -17.63 -10.69 -26.24
C ILE A 122 -16.18 -10.24 -26.50
N VAL A 123 -15.56 -9.65 -25.48
CA VAL A 123 -14.15 -9.28 -25.53
C VAL A 123 -13.34 -10.57 -25.46
N VAL A 124 -13.05 -11.15 -26.61
CA VAL A 124 -12.02 -12.19 -26.73
C VAL A 124 -10.68 -11.46 -26.77
N SER A 125 -10.15 -11.07 -25.60
CA SER A 125 -8.75 -10.66 -25.53
C SER A 125 -7.91 -11.92 -25.61
N SER A 126 -7.16 -12.08 -26.69
CA SER A 126 -6.14 -13.13 -26.77
C SER A 126 -4.93 -12.71 -25.93
N SER A 127 -4.12 -13.65 -25.48
CA SER A 127 -2.84 -13.37 -24.81
C SER A 127 -1.86 -12.54 -25.66
N VAL A 128 -2.15 -12.39 -26.95
CA VAL A 128 -1.39 -11.56 -27.90
C VAL A 128 -1.77 -10.09 -27.79
N ASP A 129 -3.01 -9.77 -27.42
CA ASP A 129 -3.51 -8.39 -27.31
C ASP A 129 -3.01 -7.67 -26.04
N VAL A 130 -2.43 -8.43 -25.09
CA VAL A 130 -1.96 -7.95 -23.78
C VAL A 130 -0.43 -7.79 -23.72
N LEU A 131 0.30 -8.18 -24.78
CA LEU A 131 1.77 -8.03 -24.83
C LEU A 131 2.17 -6.79 -25.63
N PRO A 132 3.13 -5.98 -25.15
CA PRO A 132 3.57 -4.79 -25.86
C PRO A 132 4.63 -5.15 -26.93
N PHE A 133 4.40 -6.15 -27.78
CA PHE A 133 5.23 -6.41 -28.96
C PHE A 133 4.40 -7.03 -30.09
#